data_AF-A0A239LN90-F1
#
_entry.id   AF-A0A239LN90-F1
#
_cell.length_a   1.000
_cell.length_b   1.000
_cell.length_c   1.000
_cell.angle_alpha   90.00
_cell.angle_beta   90.00
_cell.angle_gamma   90.00
#
_symmetry.space_group_name_H-M   'P 1'
#
loop_
_entity.id
_entity.type
_entity.pdbx_description
1 polymer ?
#
loop_
_entity_poly.entity_id
_entity_poly.type
_entity_poly.pdbx_seq_one_letter_code
_entity_poly.pdbx_strand_id
1 'polypeptide(L)'
;MDINLLARMSGVNVKSVLEHTQVSSTTHILRVDLKNEPELRRAIEAGSSGKRQLPDGDRFETSALFEGKPHPFVAKWMDKTRSDNFGDESGVLPAWILGAETYSPESLFSVLVERINFTVFDRHSGAVHDLSTPNDHWHRPWLGLELGVLSNVGEVNLITTLATSGFIEINHDFDGENSMHLAGAFSNVRFNVENLNQWIPTAPNAEFTVELTSGFYALSGKW
;
A
#
# COMPACT_ATOMS: atom_id res chain seq x y z
N MET A 1 10.68 12.10 5.45
CA MET A 1 9.43 11.63 6.07
C MET A 1 9.77 10.96 7.40
N ASP A 2 9.00 11.21 8.46
CA ASP A 2 9.19 10.56 9.76
C ASP A 2 8.88 9.06 9.69
N ILE A 3 9.68 8.23 10.39
CA ILE A 3 9.53 6.76 10.38
C ILE A 3 8.18 6.32 10.95
N ASN A 4 7.68 6.99 11.98
CA ASN A 4 6.41 6.62 12.60
C ASN A 4 5.25 6.93 11.64
N LEU A 5 5.31 8.06 10.95
CA LEU A 5 4.34 8.42 9.92
C LEU A 5 4.35 7.40 8.78
N LEU A 6 5.53 7.06 8.26
CA LEU A 6 5.67 6.06 7.19
C LEU A 6 5.12 4.70 7.61
N ALA A 7 5.50 4.19 8.79
CA ALA A 7 5.01 2.91 9.30
C ALA A 7 3.47 2.91 9.40
N ARG A 8 2.88 3.97 9.95
CA ARG A 8 1.42 4.10 10.06
C ARG A 8 0.74 4.14 8.69
N MET A 9 1.28 4.90 7.73
CA MET A 9 0.74 4.96 6.37
C MET A 9 0.86 3.63 5.63
N SER A 10 1.89 2.83 5.95
CA SER A 10 2.08 1.47 5.46
C SER A 10 1.23 0.40 6.17
N GLY A 11 0.38 0.80 7.13
CA GLY A 11 -0.40 -0.15 7.93
C GLY A 11 0.45 -1.04 8.84
N VAL A 12 1.67 -0.60 9.16
CA VAL A 12 2.62 -1.30 10.02
C VAL A 12 2.59 -0.67 11.42
N ASN A 13 2.56 -1.51 12.45
CA ASN A 13 2.71 -1.07 13.82
C ASN A 13 4.10 -0.44 14.00
N VAL A 14 4.15 0.80 14.46
CA VAL A 14 5.42 1.52 14.69
C VAL A 14 6.41 0.71 15.55
N LYS A 15 5.91 -0.08 16.52
CA LYS A 15 6.75 -0.89 17.42
C LYS A 15 7.39 -2.11 16.74
N SER A 16 6.92 -2.51 15.56
CA SER A 16 7.49 -3.63 14.81
C SER A 16 8.66 -3.19 13.91
N VAL A 17 8.82 -1.89 13.66
CA VAL A 17 9.90 -1.38 12.82
C VAL A 17 11.22 -1.41 13.57
N LEU A 18 12.13 -2.25 13.11
CA LEU A 18 13.48 -2.41 13.65
C LEU A 18 14.46 -1.38 13.08
N GLU A 19 14.29 -1.05 11.80
CA GLU A 19 15.18 -0.17 11.06
C GLU A 19 14.44 0.50 9.90
N HIS A 20 14.85 1.73 9.58
CA HIS A 20 14.40 2.46 8.40
C HIS A 20 15.60 2.93 7.58
N THR A 21 15.59 2.63 6.29
CA THR A 21 16.54 3.16 5.32
C THR A 21 15.79 3.99 4.30
N GLN A 22 16.21 5.23 4.10
CA GLN A 22 15.75 6.05 2.98
C GLN A 22 16.67 5.82 1.78
N VAL A 23 16.14 5.26 0.69
CA VAL A 23 16.91 5.02 -0.55
C VAL A 23 16.85 6.25 -1.45
N SER A 24 15.66 6.86 -1.56
CA SER A 24 15.46 8.13 -2.27
C SER A 24 14.36 8.97 -1.61
N SER A 25 13.91 10.05 -2.24
CA SER A 25 12.79 10.84 -1.73
C SER A 25 11.45 10.11 -1.79
N THR A 26 11.34 9.08 -2.63
CA THR A 26 10.10 8.31 -2.86
C THR A 26 10.22 6.87 -2.43
N THR A 27 11.44 6.34 -2.23
CA THR A 27 11.66 4.93 -1.88
C THR A 27 12.27 4.79 -0.49
N HIS A 28 11.59 4.03 0.36
CA HIS A 28 11.96 3.76 1.74
C HIS A 28 11.91 2.25 2.02
N ILE A 29 12.75 1.79 2.94
CA ILE A 29 12.77 0.39 3.38
C ILE A 29 12.51 0.36 4.88
N LEU A 30 11.47 -0.37 5.28
CA LEU A 30 11.18 -0.67 6.68
C LEU A 30 11.57 -2.12 6.94
N ARG A 31 12.50 -2.36 7.86
CA ARG A 31 12.75 -3.72 8.36
C ARG A 31 11.81 -3.99 9.54
N VAL A 32 10.95 -4.97 9.39
CA VAL A 32 9.79 -5.21 10.27
C VAL A 32 9.92 -6.57 10.96
N ASP A 33 9.78 -6.59 12.28
CA ASP A 33 9.67 -7.80 13.09
C ASP A 33 8.24 -8.37 13.03
N LEU A 34 8.09 -9.51 12.38
CA LEU A 34 6.80 -10.19 12.22
C LEU A 34 6.22 -10.72 13.54
N LYS A 35 7.01 -10.80 14.62
CA LYS A 35 6.49 -11.15 15.95
C LYS A 35 5.46 -10.13 16.44
N ASN A 36 5.64 -8.87 16.07
CA ASN A 36 4.76 -7.77 16.43
C ASN A 36 3.70 -7.47 15.34
N GLU A 37 3.69 -8.26 14.25
CA GLU A 37 2.76 -8.15 13.13
C GLU A 37 2.06 -9.49 12.84
N PRO A 38 1.25 -10.03 13.77
CA PRO A 38 0.62 -11.33 13.59
C PRO A 38 -0.35 -11.37 12.40
N GLU A 39 -0.87 -10.23 11.95
CA GLU A 39 -1.77 -10.15 10.79
C GLU A 39 -0.98 -10.25 9.48
N LEU A 40 0.09 -9.45 9.33
CA LEU A 40 1.01 -9.54 8.19
C LEU A 40 1.65 -10.93 8.10
N ARG A 41 2.06 -11.50 9.24
CA ARG A 41 2.59 -12.86 9.28
C ARG A 41 1.57 -13.89 8.77
N ARG A 42 0.33 -13.85 9.29
CA ARG A 42 -0.75 -14.74 8.84
C ARG A 42 -1.08 -14.53 7.36
N ALA A 43 -1.04 -13.30 6.87
CA ALA A 43 -1.25 -12.96 5.47
C ALA A 43 -0.22 -13.64 4.56
N ILE A 44 1.06 -13.51 4.89
CA ILE A 44 2.18 -14.12 4.16
C ILE A 44 2.05 -15.66 4.19
N GLU A 45 1.78 -16.25 5.35
CA GLU A 45 1.61 -17.70 5.51
C GLU A 45 0.38 -18.22 4.73
N ALA A 46 -0.76 -17.53 4.80
CA ALA A 46 -2.00 -17.93 4.12
C ALA A 46 -1.89 -17.77 2.59
N GLY A 47 -1.27 -16.69 2.12
CA GLY A 47 -0.99 -16.44 0.70
C GLY A 47 -0.18 -17.58 0.07
N SER A 48 0.84 -18.07 0.78
CA SER A 48 1.64 -19.24 0.34
C SER A 48 0.82 -20.54 0.19
N SER A 49 -0.34 -20.62 0.85
CA SER A 49 -1.22 -21.79 0.81
C SER A 49 -2.42 -21.65 -0.14
N GLY A 50 -2.57 -20.51 -0.83
CA GLY A 50 -3.69 -20.25 -1.76
C GLY A 50 -5.06 -20.09 -1.09
N LYS A 51 -5.12 -19.87 0.23
CA LYS A 51 -6.36 -19.85 1.03
C LYS A 51 -6.99 -18.46 1.19
N ARG A 52 -6.31 -17.40 0.77
CA ARG A 52 -6.81 -16.03 0.91
C ARG A 52 -7.66 -15.68 -0.31
N GLN A 53 -8.87 -15.23 -0.05
CA GLN A 53 -9.80 -14.69 -1.04
C GLN A 53 -10.25 -13.32 -0.56
N LEU A 54 -10.61 -12.45 -1.50
CA LEU A 54 -11.24 -11.17 -1.18
C LEU A 54 -12.48 -11.44 -0.32
N PRO A 55 -12.70 -10.69 0.78
CA PRO A 55 -13.95 -10.79 1.52
C PRO A 55 -15.17 -10.60 0.61
N ASP A 56 -16.24 -11.34 0.86
CA ASP A 56 -17.45 -11.27 0.05
C ASP A 56 -17.95 -9.82 -0.07
N GLY A 57 -18.13 -9.35 -1.31
CA GLY A 57 -18.63 -8.01 -1.62
C GLY A 57 -17.54 -6.96 -1.90
N ASP A 58 -16.30 -7.18 -1.47
CA ASP A 58 -15.18 -6.28 -1.80
C ASP A 58 -14.74 -6.44 -3.25
N ARG A 59 -14.39 -5.33 -3.89
CA ARG A 59 -13.83 -5.29 -5.25
C ARG A 59 -12.58 -4.43 -5.29
N PHE A 60 -11.55 -4.96 -5.93
CA PHE A 60 -10.35 -4.23 -6.31
C PHE A 60 -9.87 -4.74 -7.65
N GLU A 61 -9.87 -3.86 -8.65
CA GLU A 61 -9.46 -4.18 -10.01
C GLU A 61 -8.47 -3.13 -10.51
N THR A 62 -7.38 -3.57 -11.14
CA THR A 62 -6.36 -2.67 -11.67
C THR A 62 -5.69 -3.24 -12.91
N SER A 63 -5.25 -2.37 -13.80
CA SER A 63 -4.43 -2.70 -14.97
C SER A 63 -3.00 -2.19 -14.74
N ALA A 64 -2.12 -3.09 -14.32
CA ALA A 64 -0.73 -2.77 -14.01
C ALA A 64 0.21 -3.07 -15.18
N LEU A 65 1.22 -2.22 -15.34
CA LEU A 65 2.35 -2.39 -16.26
C LEU A 65 3.67 -2.37 -15.48
N PHE A 66 4.59 -3.25 -15.85
CA PHE A 66 5.99 -3.22 -15.44
C PHE A 66 6.84 -2.93 -16.67
N GLU A 67 7.59 -1.83 -16.68
CA GLU A 67 8.39 -1.39 -17.85
C GLU A 67 7.56 -1.38 -19.16
N GLY A 68 6.32 -0.87 -19.08
CA GLY A 68 5.38 -0.79 -20.20
C GLY A 68 4.77 -2.13 -20.65
N LYS A 69 5.09 -3.25 -19.99
CA LYS A 69 4.53 -4.58 -20.28
C LYS A 69 3.46 -4.95 -19.26
N PRO A 70 2.39 -5.67 -19.65
CA PRO A 70 1.37 -6.12 -18.71
C PRO A 70 1.96 -6.89 -17.52
N HIS A 71 1.59 -6.48 -16.31
CA HIS A 71 1.87 -7.17 -15.05
C HIS A 71 0.54 -7.60 -14.42
N PRO A 72 0.28 -8.90 -14.24
CA PRO A 72 -0.99 -9.36 -13.66
C PRO A 72 -1.01 -9.06 -12.16
N PHE A 73 -1.68 -7.99 -11.76
CA PHE A 73 -2.01 -7.73 -10.36
C PHE A 73 -3.46 -8.11 -10.08
N VAL A 74 -3.66 -9.23 -9.39
CA VAL A 74 -4.98 -9.67 -8.92
C VAL A 74 -4.96 -9.68 -7.41
N ALA A 75 -5.76 -8.80 -6.79
CA ALA A 75 -5.85 -8.73 -5.34
C ALA A 75 -6.40 -10.05 -4.78
N LYS A 76 -5.61 -10.72 -3.95
CA LYS A 76 -6.01 -11.91 -3.17
C LYS A 76 -6.56 -11.54 -1.80
N TRP A 77 -6.33 -10.30 -1.38
CA TRP A 77 -6.82 -9.75 -0.13
C TRP A 77 -6.92 -8.22 -0.16
N MET A 78 -7.82 -7.70 0.68
CA MET A 78 -7.92 -6.28 1.01
C MET A 78 -7.77 -6.08 2.52
N ASP A 79 -6.68 -5.43 2.93
CA ASP A 79 -6.56 -4.86 4.26
C ASP A 79 -7.31 -3.53 4.34
N LYS A 80 -8.06 -3.32 5.41
CA LYS A 80 -8.96 -2.17 5.62
C LYS A 80 -8.97 -1.82 7.09
N THR A 81 -8.11 -0.89 7.49
CA THR A 81 -7.97 -0.49 8.88
C THR A 81 -8.33 0.97 9.06
N ARG A 82 -9.18 1.26 10.04
CA ARG A 82 -9.47 2.62 10.49
C ARG A 82 -8.39 3.08 11.46
N SER A 83 -7.89 4.29 11.28
CA SER A 83 -6.94 4.92 12.21
C SER A 83 -7.37 6.34 12.54
N ASP A 84 -7.59 6.59 13.83
CA ASP A 84 -7.85 7.91 14.39
C ASP A 84 -6.59 8.50 15.07
N ASN A 85 -5.42 7.89 14.85
CA ASN A 85 -4.16 8.28 15.48
C ASN A 85 -3.30 9.21 14.62
N PHE A 86 -3.86 9.72 13.54
CA PHE A 86 -3.25 10.78 12.76
C PHE A 86 -3.70 12.11 13.35
N GLY A 87 -2.78 12.97 13.73
CA GLY A 87 -3.12 14.29 14.24
C GLY A 87 -1.91 15.21 14.23
N ASP A 88 -2.19 16.49 14.05
CA ASP A 88 -1.25 17.59 14.21
C ASP A 88 -1.78 18.55 15.29
N GLU A 89 -1.19 19.74 15.42
CA GLU A 89 -1.65 20.77 16.36
C GLU A 89 -3.11 21.21 16.14
N SER A 90 -3.70 20.91 14.97
CA SER A 90 -5.06 21.25 14.57
C SER A 90 -6.11 20.19 14.96
N GLY A 91 -5.68 19.01 15.43
CA GLY A 91 -6.56 17.96 15.94
C GLY A 91 -6.36 16.60 15.27
N VAL A 92 -7.33 15.70 15.50
CA VAL A 92 -7.33 14.33 14.95
C VAL A 92 -7.86 14.34 13.52
N LEU A 93 -7.17 13.61 12.64
CA LEU A 93 -7.49 13.41 11.23
C LEU A 93 -7.79 11.94 10.97
N PRO A 94 -9.07 11.52 11.03
CA PRO A 94 -9.41 10.12 10.81
C PRO A 94 -9.06 9.66 9.38
N ALA A 95 -8.50 8.45 9.28
CA ALA A 95 -8.03 7.89 8.02
C ALA A 95 -8.40 6.41 7.85
N TRP A 96 -8.62 6.01 6.62
CA TRP A 96 -8.61 4.62 6.21
C TRP A 96 -7.26 4.26 5.61
N ILE A 97 -6.69 3.15 6.05
CA ILE A 97 -5.52 2.51 5.47
C ILE A 97 -6.01 1.28 4.72
N LEU A 98 -5.78 1.27 3.41
CA LEU A 98 -6.33 0.32 2.47
C LEU A 98 -5.20 -0.36 1.70
N GLY A 99 -5.10 -1.69 1.78
CA GLY A 99 -4.01 -2.45 1.18
C GLY A 99 -4.52 -3.60 0.31
N ALA A 100 -4.40 -3.48 -1.00
CA ALA A 100 -4.64 -4.59 -1.92
C ALA A 100 -3.38 -5.44 -2.02
N GLU A 101 -3.47 -6.74 -1.75
CA GLU A 101 -2.30 -7.63 -1.66
C GLU A 101 -2.37 -8.77 -2.68
N THR A 102 -1.23 -9.06 -3.30
CA THR A 102 -0.94 -10.29 -4.03
C THR A 102 0.32 -10.95 -3.48
N TYR A 103 0.48 -12.25 -3.71
CA TYR A 103 1.57 -13.06 -3.14
C TYR A 103 2.28 -13.87 -4.22
N SER A 104 3.47 -14.33 -3.87
CA SER A 104 4.23 -15.30 -4.66
C SER A 104 3.36 -16.51 -5.07
N PRO A 105 3.46 -17.01 -6.32
CA PRO A 105 4.44 -16.63 -7.35
C PRO A 105 4.00 -15.48 -8.27
N GLU A 106 2.80 -14.93 -8.07
CA GLU A 106 2.18 -13.95 -8.98
C GLU A 106 2.58 -12.50 -8.68
N SER A 107 3.17 -12.25 -7.51
CA SER A 107 3.75 -10.97 -7.16
C SER A 107 4.95 -10.62 -8.03
N LEU A 108 5.20 -9.31 -8.19
CA LEU A 108 6.36 -8.78 -8.87
C LEU A 108 7.64 -9.39 -8.29
N PHE A 109 8.49 -9.95 -9.16
CA PHE A 109 9.73 -10.64 -8.77
C PHE A 109 9.55 -11.80 -7.78
N SER A 110 8.34 -12.37 -7.67
CA SER A 110 7.98 -13.43 -6.72
C SER A 110 8.22 -13.09 -5.25
N VAL A 111 8.17 -11.80 -4.88
CA VAL A 111 8.31 -11.35 -3.48
C VAL A 111 7.22 -11.96 -2.58
N LEU A 112 7.42 -11.96 -1.26
CA LEU A 112 6.47 -12.58 -0.34
C LEU A 112 5.09 -11.95 -0.44
N VAL A 113 5.05 -10.61 -0.53
CA VAL A 113 3.84 -9.83 -0.73
C VAL A 113 4.15 -8.64 -1.63
N GLU A 114 3.32 -8.41 -2.63
CA GLU A 114 3.25 -7.16 -3.37
C GLU A 114 1.93 -6.49 -2.99
N ARG A 115 1.99 -5.23 -2.59
CA ARG A 115 0.83 -4.50 -2.10
C ARG A 115 0.71 -3.15 -2.79
N ILE A 116 -0.49 -2.83 -3.26
CA ILE A 116 -0.89 -1.46 -3.59
C ILE A 116 -1.60 -0.92 -2.37
N ASN A 117 -0.94 0.02 -1.68
CA ASN A 117 -1.41 0.58 -0.42
C ASN A 117 -1.80 2.04 -0.59
N PHE A 118 -2.87 2.47 0.05
CA PHE A 118 -3.25 3.88 0.10
C PHE A 118 -3.83 4.26 1.46
N THR A 119 -3.42 5.43 1.96
CA THR A 119 -3.99 6.06 3.15
C THR A 119 -4.80 7.27 2.71
N VAL A 120 -6.06 7.30 3.11
CA VAL A 120 -7.06 8.29 2.70
C VAL A 120 -7.74 8.87 3.94
N PHE A 121 -7.67 10.19 4.10
CA PHE A 121 -8.35 10.89 5.19
C PHE A 121 -9.81 11.15 4.81
N ASP A 122 -10.72 11.23 5.77
CA ASP A 122 -12.15 11.49 5.49
C ASP A 122 -12.36 12.78 4.69
N ARG A 123 -11.55 13.80 4.96
CA ARG A 123 -11.58 15.08 4.24
C ARG A 123 -11.19 15.00 2.77
N HIS A 124 -10.64 13.87 2.30
CA HIS A 124 -10.31 13.66 0.90
C HIS A 124 -11.53 13.23 0.07
N SER A 125 -12.62 12.81 0.72
CA SER A 125 -13.85 12.34 0.06
C SER A 125 -14.48 13.42 -0.82
N GLY A 126 -14.98 13.03 -2.00
CA GLY A 126 -15.64 13.92 -2.97
C GLY A 126 -14.69 14.75 -3.82
N ALA A 127 -13.38 14.43 -3.82
CA ALA A 127 -12.37 15.15 -4.59
C ALA A 127 -11.48 14.22 -5.42
N VAL A 128 -11.02 14.75 -6.55
CA VAL A 128 -9.95 14.15 -7.37
C VAL A 128 -8.63 14.81 -7.00
N HIS A 129 -7.62 14.00 -6.72
CA HIS A 129 -6.30 14.45 -6.29
C HIS A 129 -5.25 14.12 -7.33
N ASP A 130 -4.40 15.11 -7.64
CA ASP A 130 -3.23 14.94 -8.50
C ASP A 130 -2.01 14.51 -7.66
N LEU A 131 -1.52 13.31 -7.93
CA LEU A 131 -0.40 12.68 -7.23
C LEU A 131 0.97 13.23 -7.67
N SER A 132 1.04 14.06 -8.71
CA SER A 132 2.27 14.75 -9.12
C SER A 132 2.60 15.97 -8.26
N THR A 133 1.62 16.46 -7.49
CA THR A 133 1.83 17.57 -6.57
C THR A 133 2.74 17.17 -5.40
N PRO A 134 3.56 18.10 -4.86
CA PRO A 134 4.40 17.83 -3.70
C PRO A 134 3.61 17.19 -2.56
N ASN A 135 4.11 16.05 -2.08
CA ASN A 135 3.42 15.28 -1.05
C ASN A 135 3.80 15.79 0.34
N ASP A 136 2.90 16.49 1.02
CA ASP A 136 3.01 16.68 2.48
C ASP A 136 2.29 15.59 3.28
N HIS A 137 1.73 14.60 2.58
CA HIS A 137 1.04 13.43 3.11
C HIS A 137 -0.26 13.72 3.86
N TRP A 138 -0.70 14.98 3.92
CA TRP A 138 -1.92 15.37 4.62
C TRP A 138 -2.96 15.90 3.64
N HIS A 139 -2.56 16.74 2.69
CA HIS A 139 -3.52 17.42 1.80
C HIS A 139 -3.98 16.55 0.63
N ARG A 140 -3.26 15.46 0.33
CA ARG A 140 -3.65 14.49 -0.67
C ARG A 140 -3.49 13.05 -0.15
N PRO A 141 -4.16 12.09 -0.78
CA PRO A 141 -3.99 10.67 -0.48
C PRO A 141 -2.55 10.23 -0.59
N TRP A 142 -2.15 9.37 0.32
CA TRP A 142 -0.91 8.62 0.22
C TRP A 142 -1.19 7.38 -0.61
N LEU A 143 -0.36 7.10 -1.62
CA LEU A 143 -0.48 5.89 -2.44
C LEU A 143 0.91 5.36 -2.74
N GLY A 144 1.12 4.08 -2.44
CA GLY A 144 2.41 3.42 -2.47
C GLY A 144 2.33 2.01 -3.07
N LEU A 145 3.41 1.62 -3.74
CA LEU A 145 3.73 0.25 -4.08
C LEU A 145 4.67 -0.31 -3.02
N GLU A 146 4.26 -1.40 -2.36
CA GLU A 146 5.05 -2.04 -1.31
C GLU A 146 5.44 -3.46 -1.73
N LEU A 147 6.73 -3.77 -1.62
CA LEU A 147 7.29 -5.10 -1.89
C LEU A 147 7.91 -5.67 -0.61
N GLY A 148 7.30 -6.73 -0.09
CA GLY A 148 7.77 -7.42 1.11
C GLY A 148 8.70 -8.58 0.76
N VAL A 149 9.95 -8.53 1.23
CA VAL A 149 10.92 -9.62 1.10
C VAL A 149 11.39 -10.14 2.44
N LEU A 150 11.65 -11.45 2.52
CA LEU A 150 12.24 -12.05 3.71
C LEU A 150 13.66 -11.49 3.90
N SER A 151 13.93 -10.86 5.04
CA SER A 151 15.29 -10.42 5.39
C SER A 151 16.00 -11.44 6.27
N ASN A 152 15.29 -11.95 7.28
CA ASN A 152 15.73 -12.99 8.22
C ASN A 152 14.53 -13.84 8.65
N VAL A 153 14.77 -14.89 9.45
CA VAL A 153 13.69 -15.67 10.06
C VAL A 153 12.85 -14.78 10.97
N GLY A 154 11.60 -14.53 10.60
CA GLY A 154 10.68 -13.70 11.37
C GLY A 154 10.80 -12.19 11.07
N GLU A 155 11.57 -11.78 10.08
CA GLU A 155 11.70 -10.37 9.66
C GLU A 155 11.39 -10.21 8.17
N VAL A 156 10.78 -9.08 7.81
CA VAL A 156 10.53 -8.69 6.43
C VAL A 156 11.09 -7.29 6.17
N ASN A 157 11.77 -7.10 5.05
CA ASN A 157 12.01 -5.78 4.50
C ASN A 157 10.80 -5.40 3.63
N LEU A 158 10.05 -4.39 4.06
CA LEU A 158 8.97 -3.79 3.30
C LEU A 158 9.52 -2.57 2.54
N ILE A 159 9.75 -2.75 1.24
CA ILE A 159 10.23 -1.69 0.35
C ILE A 159 9.01 -0.91 -0.13
N THR A 160 8.89 0.35 0.28
CA THR A 160 7.75 1.22 -0.01
C THR A 160 8.16 2.31 -0.99
N THR A 161 7.54 2.32 -2.16
CA THR A 161 7.75 3.35 -3.20
C THR A 161 6.49 4.17 -3.38
N LEU A 162 6.59 5.49 -3.19
CA LEU A 162 5.47 6.41 -3.35
C LEU A 162 5.16 6.70 -4.82
N ALA A 163 3.89 6.90 -5.14
CA ALA A 163 3.49 7.37 -6.45
C ALA A 163 4.09 8.75 -6.76
N THR A 164 4.64 8.91 -7.97
CA THR A 164 5.28 10.14 -8.45
C THR A 164 4.37 10.97 -9.36
N SER A 165 3.31 10.37 -9.89
CA SER A 165 2.29 11.04 -10.70
C SER A 165 1.01 10.20 -10.79
N GLY A 166 -0.03 10.77 -11.40
CA GLY A 166 -1.33 10.14 -11.62
C GLY A 166 -2.46 10.84 -10.88
N PHE A 167 -3.66 10.26 -10.96
CA PHE A 167 -4.85 10.80 -10.31
C PHE A 167 -5.54 9.75 -9.47
N ILE A 168 -6.14 10.17 -8.36
CA ILE A 168 -6.99 9.35 -7.51
C ILE A 168 -8.25 10.11 -7.11
N GLU A 169 -9.39 9.46 -7.24
CA GLU A 169 -10.70 9.91 -6.77
C GLU A 169 -11.12 9.04 -5.57
N ILE A 170 -11.67 9.66 -4.54
CA ILE A 170 -12.08 9.01 -3.31
C ILE A 170 -13.49 9.43 -2.94
N ASN A 171 -14.31 8.46 -2.60
CA ASN A 171 -15.66 8.65 -2.09
C ASN A 171 -15.86 7.70 -0.91
N HIS A 172 -16.03 8.28 0.28
CA HIS A 172 -16.41 7.55 1.48
C HIS A 172 -17.82 7.97 1.89
N ASP A 173 -18.74 7.01 1.89
CA ASP A 173 -20.14 7.22 2.23
C ASP A 173 -20.50 6.41 3.47
N PHE A 174 -21.31 7.00 4.34
CA PHE A 174 -21.85 6.28 5.49
C PHE A 174 -22.89 5.26 5.02
N ASP A 175 -22.73 4.00 5.42
CA ASP A 175 -23.57 2.86 4.99
C ASP A 175 -24.32 2.19 6.16
N GLY A 176 -24.10 2.65 7.39
CA GLY A 176 -24.80 2.14 8.57
C GLY A 176 -24.06 2.43 9.86
N GLU A 177 -24.63 2.01 11.00
CA GLU A 177 -24.00 2.15 12.30
C GLU A 177 -22.60 1.52 12.28
N ASN A 178 -21.56 2.36 12.41
CA ASN A 178 -20.15 1.97 12.35
C ASN A 178 -19.72 1.31 11.03
N SER A 179 -20.38 1.64 9.91
CA SER A 179 -20.09 1.10 8.58
C SER A 179 -19.92 2.23 7.56
N MET A 180 -18.91 2.09 6.72
CA MET A 180 -18.67 2.95 5.56
C MET A 180 -18.52 2.14 4.30
N HIS A 181 -19.07 2.68 3.22
CA HIS A 181 -18.72 2.30 1.87
C HIS A 181 -17.51 3.13 1.43
N LEU A 182 -16.42 2.46 1.04
CA LEU A 182 -15.17 3.07 0.63
C LEU A 182 -14.99 2.77 -0.86
N ALA A 183 -15.16 3.77 -1.70
CA ALA A 183 -15.04 3.62 -3.14
C ALA A 183 -14.08 4.65 -3.73
N GLY A 184 -13.44 4.28 -4.83
CA GLY A 184 -12.56 5.20 -5.53
C GLY A 184 -12.05 4.63 -6.84
N ALA A 185 -11.43 5.52 -7.60
CA ALA A 185 -10.81 5.20 -8.87
C ALA A 185 -9.44 5.86 -8.95
N PHE A 186 -8.52 5.26 -9.68
CA PHE A 186 -7.22 5.84 -9.94
C PHE A 186 -6.80 5.58 -11.38
N SER A 187 -5.99 6.47 -11.93
CA SER A 187 -5.52 6.37 -13.31
C SER A 187 -4.16 6.99 -13.51
N ASN A 188 -3.42 6.44 -14.46
CA ASN A 188 -2.08 6.89 -14.85
C ASN A 188 -1.14 7.06 -13.65
N VAL A 189 -1.28 6.20 -12.64
CA VAL A 189 -0.42 6.24 -11.46
C VAL A 189 0.94 5.67 -11.83
N ARG A 190 2.00 6.40 -11.54
CA ARG A 190 3.37 5.94 -11.78
C ARG A 190 4.16 5.81 -10.50
N PHE A 191 4.91 4.73 -10.39
CA PHE A 191 5.95 4.52 -9.38
C PHE A 191 7.29 4.46 -10.11
N ASN A 192 8.18 5.42 -9.81
CA ASN A 192 9.58 5.35 -10.22
C ASN A 192 10.33 4.62 -9.12
N VAL A 193 10.73 3.39 -9.38
CA VAL A 193 11.34 2.50 -8.40
C VAL A 193 12.85 2.51 -8.59
N GLU A 194 13.57 2.73 -7.49
CA GLU A 194 15.03 2.70 -7.46
C GLU A 194 15.58 1.30 -7.80
N ASN A 195 16.88 1.18 -8.06
CA ASN A 195 17.50 -0.13 -8.22
C ASN A 195 17.37 -0.95 -6.92
N LEU A 196 16.55 -2.01 -6.96
CA LEU A 196 16.28 -2.88 -5.81
C LEU A 196 17.12 -4.16 -5.78
N ASN A 197 18.06 -4.36 -6.72
CA ASN A 197 18.75 -5.64 -6.89
C ASN A 197 19.51 -6.10 -5.64
N GLN A 198 19.95 -5.16 -4.79
CA GLN A 198 20.57 -5.45 -3.50
C GLN A 198 19.64 -6.21 -2.53
N TRP A 199 18.33 -5.97 -2.60
CA TRP A 199 17.33 -6.61 -1.72
C TRP A 199 16.50 -7.68 -2.44
N ILE A 200 16.31 -7.54 -3.75
CA ILE A 200 15.58 -8.47 -4.60
C ILE A 200 16.50 -8.86 -5.77
N PRO A 201 17.31 -9.92 -5.66
CA PRO A 201 18.26 -10.29 -6.72
C PRO A 201 17.62 -10.60 -8.08
N THR A 202 16.32 -10.92 -8.10
CA THR A 202 15.50 -11.15 -9.31
C THR A 202 14.98 -9.86 -9.96
N ALA A 203 15.07 -8.71 -9.28
CA ALA A 203 14.72 -7.41 -9.84
C ALA A 203 15.81 -6.91 -10.80
N PRO A 204 15.48 -6.00 -11.74
CA PRO A 204 16.48 -5.37 -12.61
C PRO A 204 17.63 -4.75 -11.81
N ASN A 205 18.85 -4.86 -12.34
CA ASN A 205 20.00 -4.11 -11.81
C ASN A 205 20.03 -2.68 -12.38
N ALA A 206 18.90 -1.99 -12.29
CA ALA A 206 18.66 -0.63 -12.76
C ALA A 206 17.38 -0.11 -12.10
N GLU A 207 17.16 1.21 -12.18
CA GLU A 207 15.85 1.80 -11.91
C GLU A 207 14.80 1.26 -12.90
N PHE A 208 13.55 1.19 -12.45
CA PHE A 208 12.43 0.74 -13.28
C PHE A 208 11.12 1.41 -12.88
N THR A 209 10.09 1.23 -13.71
CA THR A 209 8.78 1.84 -13.54
C THR A 209 7.70 0.77 -13.40
N VAL A 210 6.79 1.02 -12.46
CA VAL A 210 5.51 0.32 -12.37
C VAL A 210 4.40 1.34 -12.57
N GLU A 211 3.43 1.03 -13.43
CA GLU A 211 2.32 1.92 -13.75
C GLU A 211 0.98 1.24 -13.49
N LEU A 212 0.05 1.95 -12.85
CA LEU A 212 -1.35 1.56 -12.79
C LEU A 212 -2.12 2.45 -13.78
N THR A 213 -2.38 1.90 -14.96
CA THR A 213 -3.03 2.65 -16.06
C THR A 213 -4.46 3.05 -15.69
N SER A 214 -5.17 2.16 -15.03
CA SER A 214 -6.49 2.39 -14.44
C SER A 214 -6.75 1.39 -13.33
N GLY A 215 -7.53 1.79 -12.33
CA GLY A 215 -8.11 0.84 -11.38
C GLY A 215 -9.25 1.47 -10.58
N PHE A 216 -10.00 0.60 -9.90
CA PHE A 216 -11.07 0.99 -9.02
C PHE A 216 -11.11 0.08 -7.79
N TYR A 217 -11.69 0.60 -6.71
CA TYR A 217 -12.06 -0.19 -5.55
C TYR A 217 -13.47 0.17 -5.09
N ALA A 218 -14.18 -0.83 -4.56
CA ALA A 218 -15.45 -0.66 -3.86
C ALA A 218 -15.44 -1.65 -2.70
N LEU A 219 -15.36 -1.12 -1.48
CA LEU A 219 -15.07 -1.87 -0.27
C LEU A 219 -16.06 -1.49 0.83
N SER A 220 -16.26 -2.40 1.79
CA SER A 220 -16.96 -2.08 3.03
C SER A 220 -15.98 -2.03 4.20
N GLY A 221 -15.93 -0.89 4.90
CA GLY A 221 -15.14 -0.71 6.12
C GLY A 221 -16.04 -0.66 7.36
N LYS A 222 -15.60 -1.24 8.47
CA LYS A 222 -16.26 -1.13 9.79
C LYS A 222 -15.23 -0.67 10.83
N TRP A 223 -15.65 0.15 11.80
CA TRP A 223 -14.76 0.64 12.87
C TRP A 223 -15.39 0.61 14.26
#